data_AF-A0A8H4SCE6-F1
#
_entry.id   AF-A0A8H4SCE6-F1
#
_cell.length_a   1.000
_cell.length_b   1.000
_cell.length_c   1.000
_cell.angle_alpha   90.00
_cell.angle_beta   90.00
_cell.angle_gamma   90.00
#
_symmetry.space_group_name_H-M   'P 1'
#
loop_
_entity.id
_entity.type
_entity.pdbx_description
1 polymer ?
#
loop_
_entity_poly.entity_id
_entity_poly.type
_entity_poly.pdbx_seq_one_letter_code
_entity_poly.pdbx_strand_id
1 'polypeptide(L)'
;MSTWLMKDFLLWRPLLVLTFMINWCQIKFFFEYGYDNSTVKYMKQRGHNVIRTDPRLPDWSEAQAIRLLQNGTFEAAGEPRQSDDGGFAI
;
A
#
# COMPACT_ATOMS: atom_id res chain seq x y z
N MET A 1 12.12 -3.67 -26.85
CA MET A 1 10.78 -3.53 -26.24
C MET A 1 10.79 -4.39 -24.98
N SER A 2 11.24 -3.82 -23.85
CA SER A 2 11.40 -4.55 -22.60
C SER A 2 10.04 -4.69 -21.92
N THR A 3 9.54 -5.91 -21.83
CA THR A 3 8.39 -6.24 -21.00
C THR A 3 8.81 -6.10 -19.55
N TRP A 4 8.23 -5.13 -18.85
CA TRP A 4 8.32 -5.01 -17.39
C TRP A 4 7.58 -6.19 -16.76
N LEU A 5 8.23 -7.35 -16.69
CA LEU A 5 7.72 -8.47 -15.93
C LEU A 5 7.87 -8.12 -14.45
N MET A 6 6.79 -8.32 -13.68
CA MET A 6 6.77 -8.30 -12.21
C MET A 6 7.64 -9.41 -11.57
N LYS A 7 8.73 -9.83 -12.22
CA LYS A 7 9.70 -10.80 -11.72
C LYS A 7 10.73 -10.15 -10.78
N ASP A 8 11.03 -8.87 -11.00
CA ASP A 8 12.11 -8.17 -10.28
C ASP A 8 11.65 -7.42 -9.02
N PHE A 9 10.35 -7.48 -8.70
CA PHE A 9 9.81 -6.88 -7.49
C PHE A 9 9.80 -7.92 -6.36
N LEU A 10 10.54 -7.66 -5.29
CA LEU A 10 10.41 -8.39 -4.03
C LEU A 10 8.99 -8.19 -3.49
N LEU A 11 8.36 -9.26 -3.01
CA LEU A 11 6.95 -9.24 -2.56
C LEU A 11 6.68 -8.22 -1.44
N TRP A 12 7.73 -7.82 -0.72
CA TRP A 12 7.71 -6.81 0.35
C TRP A 12 7.65 -5.36 -0.12
N ARG A 13 8.17 -5.06 -1.32
CA ARG A 13 8.23 -3.67 -1.82
C ARG A 13 6.86 -3.00 -1.95
N PRO A 14 5.81 -3.62 -2.50
CA PRO A 14 4.49 -3.00 -2.61
C PRO A 14 3.78 -2.86 -1.26
N LEU A 15 4.11 -3.68 -0.26
CA LEU A 15 3.57 -3.55 1.11
C LEU A 15 4.18 -2.37 1.87
N LEU A 16 5.41 -1.98 1.54
CA LEU A 16 6.08 -0.81 2.14
C LEU A 16 5.72 0.51 1.44
N VAL A 17 4.93 0.47 0.35
CA VAL A 17 4.52 1.68 -0.37
C VAL A 17 3.40 2.36 0.40
N LEU A 18 3.65 3.62 0.76
CA LEU A 18 2.65 4.51 1.34
C LEU A 18 1.43 4.58 0.39
N THR A 19 0.26 4.29 0.95
CA THR A 19 -0.97 4.15 0.18
C THR A 19 -1.78 5.45 0.25
N PHE A 20 -2.71 5.64 -0.69
CA PHE A 20 -3.75 6.67 -0.61
C PHE A 20 -5.09 6.03 -0.98
N MET A 21 -6.18 6.57 -0.43
CA MET A 21 -7.53 6.04 -0.67
C MET A 21 -8.51 7.16 -0.94
N ILE A 22 -9.47 6.89 -1.83
CA ILE A 22 -10.62 7.76 -2.11
C ILE A 22 -11.88 7.07 -1.58
N ASN A 23 -12.60 7.73 -0.68
CA ASN A 23 -13.93 7.30 -0.27
C ASN A 23 -14.98 8.10 -1.06
N TRP A 24 -15.64 7.44 -2.02
CA TRP A 24 -16.64 8.05 -2.89
C TRP A 24 -17.92 8.47 -2.18
N CYS A 25 -18.29 7.79 -1.09
CA CYS A 25 -19.51 8.11 -0.33
C CYS A 25 -19.38 9.46 0.41
N GLN A 26 -18.14 9.86 0.76
CA GLN A 26 -17.86 11.09 1.50
C GLN A 26 -17.00 12.11 0.72
N ILE A 27 -16.57 11.77 -0.51
CA ILE A 27 -15.62 12.54 -1.35
C ILE A 27 -14.40 12.99 -0.54
N LYS A 28 -13.75 12.03 0.14
CA LYS A 28 -12.56 12.26 0.97
C LYS A 28 -11.34 11.55 0.38
N PHE A 29 -10.20 12.23 0.43
CA PHE A 29 -8.90 11.68 0.03
C PHE A 29 -8.04 11.50 1.28
N PHE A 30 -7.69 10.25 1.57
CA PHE A 30 -6.86 9.90 2.72
C PHE A 30 -5.42 9.68 2.28
N PHE A 31 -4.50 10.32 2.97
CA PHE A 31 -3.05 10.17 2.77
C PHE A 31 -2.39 9.78 4.09
N GLU A 32 -1.47 8.82 4.02
CA GLU A 32 -0.64 8.45 5.16
C GLU A 32 0.29 9.61 5.57
N TYR A 33 0.67 9.69 6.84
CA TYR A 33 1.56 10.74 7.33
C TYR A 33 2.91 10.78 6.61
N GLY A 34 3.44 9.64 6.15
CA GLY A 34 4.68 9.57 5.37
C GLY A 34 4.57 10.05 3.93
N TYR A 35 3.36 10.24 3.38
CA TYR A 35 3.18 10.58 1.97
C TYR A 35 3.77 11.95 1.62
N ASP A 36 4.34 12.09 0.43
CA ASP A 36 5.01 13.31 0.00
C ASP A 36 4.11 14.55 0.13
N ASN A 37 4.62 15.56 0.84
CA ASN A 37 3.90 16.79 1.13
C ASN A 37 3.61 17.61 -0.12
N SER A 38 4.47 17.55 -1.14
CA SER A 38 4.26 18.29 -2.38
C SER A 38 3.04 17.76 -3.14
N THR A 39 2.89 16.43 -3.18
CA THR A 39 1.73 15.74 -3.77
C THR A 39 0.45 16.04 -3.00
N VAL A 40 0.48 15.97 -1.66
CA VAL A 40 -0.67 16.31 -0.82
C VAL A 40 -1.12 17.75 -1.03
N LYS A 41 -0.18 18.70 -1.12
CA LYS A 41 -0.47 20.11 -1.38
C LYS A 41 -1.08 20.32 -2.77
N TYR A 42 -0.55 19.65 -3.78
CA TYR A 42 -1.08 19.70 -5.14
C TYR A 42 -2.53 19.21 -5.22
N MET A 43 -2.86 18.13 -4.52
CA MET A 43 -4.23 17.60 -4.48
C MET A 43 -5.18 18.55 -3.75
N LYS A 44 -4.74 19.20 -2.66
CA LYS A 44 -5.52 20.26 -2.00
C LYS A 44 -5.79 21.45 -2.92
N GLN A 45 -4.79 21.89 -3.71
CA GLN A 45 -4.95 23.00 -4.66
C GLN A 45 -5.98 22.72 -5.76
N ARG A 46 -6.19 21.44 -6.10
CA ARG A 46 -7.23 21.00 -7.04
C ARG A 46 -8.64 20.97 -6.45
N GLY A 47 -8.80 21.32 -5.17
CA GLY A 47 -10.10 21.32 -4.47
C GLY A 47 -10.47 19.97 -3.83
N HIS A 48 -9.54 19.01 -3.77
CA HIS A 48 -9.79 17.76 -3.06
C HIS A 48 -9.81 17.98 -1.53
N ASN A 49 -10.78 17.37 -0.86
CA ASN A 49 -10.84 17.34 0.60
C ASN A 49 -9.84 16.30 1.15
N VAL A 50 -8.61 16.74 1.37
CA VAL A 50 -7.49 15.89 1.78
C VAL A 50 -7.37 15.80 3.31
N ILE A 51 -7.43 14.58 3.81
CA ILE A 51 -7.24 14.20 5.20
C ILE A 51 -5.91 13.45 5.32
N ARG A 52 -5.04 13.89 6.23
CA ARG A 52 -3.86 13.11 6.63
C ARG A 52 -4.22 12.24 7.81
N THR A 53 -3.79 11.00 7.77
CA THR A 53 -4.24 10.02 8.75
C THR A 53 -3.15 9.03 9.10
N ASP A 54 -3.31 8.40 10.26
CA ASP A 54 -2.48 7.28 10.67
C ASP A 54 -2.81 6.07 9.78
N PRO A 55 -1.81 5.44 9.17
CA PRO A 55 -2.03 4.26 8.35
C PRO A 55 -2.56 3.04 9.11
N ARG A 56 -2.63 3.08 10.45
CA ARG A 56 -3.22 2.04 11.31
C ARG A 56 -4.70 2.26 11.65
N LEU A 57 -5.37 3.22 11.01
CA LEU A 57 -6.80 3.42 11.25
C LEU A 57 -7.64 2.27 10.63
N PRO A 58 -8.84 1.97 11.21
CA PRO A 58 -9.65 0.80 10.81
C PRO A 58 -10.08 0.75 9.35
N ASP A 59 -10.12 1.90 8.67
CA ASP A 59 -10.59 2.02 7.29
C ASP A 59 -9.43 1.93 6.27
N TRP A 60 -8.26 1.43 6.66
CA TRP A 60 -7.10 1.29 5.78
C TRP A 60 -6.96 -0.11 5.21
N SER A 61 -6.25 -0.19 4.08
CA SER A 61 -5.92 -1.46 3.46
C SER A 61 -4.83 -2.18 4.25
N GLU A 62 -5.15 -3.38 4.70
CA GLU A 62 -4.23 -4.34 5.32
C GLU A 62 -3.92 -5.43 4.30
N ALA A 63 -2.80 -5.28 3.57
CA ALA A 63 -2.48 -6.15 2.44
C ALA A 63 -1.67 -7.38 2.89
N GLN A 64 -2.15 -8.56 2.52
CA GLN A 64 -1.46 -9.83 2.72
C GLN A 64 -1.29 -10.51 1.35
N ALA A 65 -0.08 -11.00 1.05
CA ALA A 65 0.24 -11.54 -0.27
C ALA A 65 1.05 -12.83 -0.20
N ILE A 66 0.81 -13.73 -1.16
CA ILE A 66 1.59 -14.96 -1.39
C ILE A 66 1.97 -15.03 -2.87
N ARG A 67 3.21 -15.43 -3.16
CA ARG A 67 3.72 -15.62 -4.52
C ARG A 67 4.31 -17.01 -4.69
N LEU A 68 3.95 -17.68 -5.79
CA LEU A 68 4.62 -18.91 -6.24
C LEU A 68 5.89 -18.54 -7.02
N LEU A 69 7.03 -19.08 -6.60
CA LEU A 69 8.32 -18.91 -7.26
C LEU A 69 8.50 -19.95 -8.38
N GLN A 70 9.39 -19.66 -9.32
CA GLN A 70 9.64 -20.54 -10.48
C GLN A 70 10.20 -21.92 -10.10
N ASN A 71 10.81 -22.03 -8.92
CA ASN A 71 11.31 -23.27 -8.33
C ASN A 71 10.22 -24.09 -7.59
N GLY A 72 8.95 -23.65 -7.63
CA GLY A 72 7.82 -24.35 -7.00
C GLY A 72 7.60 -24.03 -5.52
N THR A 73 8.41 -23.17 -4.90
CA THR A 73 8.25 -22.76 -3.49
C THR A 73 7.39 -21.51 -3.36
N PHE A 74 6.82 -21.27 -2.18
CA PHE A 74 6.02 -20.09 -1.89
C PHE A 74 6.81 -19.03 -1.10
N GLU A 75 6.52 -17.77 -1.39
CA GLU A 75 6.95 -16.60 -0.62
C GLU A 75 5.69 -15.92 -0.07
N ALA A 76 5.67 -15.60 1.22
CA ALA A 76 4.59 -14.85 1.86
C ALA A 76 5.12 -13.49 2.36
N ALA A 77 4.27 -12.47 2.30
CA ALA A 77 4.56 -11.17 2.86
C ALA A 77 3.28 -10.59 3.50
N GLY A 78 3.44 -10.08 4.71
CA GLY A 78 2.35 -9.48 5.48
C GLY A 78 2.55 -7.99 5.70
N GLU A 79 1.45 -7.32 6.00
CA GLU A 79 1.44 -5.88 6.19
C GLU A 79 2.25 -5.48 7.44
N PRO A 80 3.39 -4.78 7.30
CA PRO A 80 4.28 -4.47 8.43
C PRO A 80 3.64 -3.59 9.51
N ARG A 81 2.50 -2.95 9.25
CA ARG A 81 1.76 -2.15 10.23
C ARG A 81 0.97 -3.00 11.24
N GLN A 82 0.74 -4.28 10.96
CA GLN A 82 0.04 -5.20 11.85
C GLN A 82 1.03 -6.02 12.68
N SER A 83 1.03 -5.84 14.00
CA SER A 83 2.03 -6.43 14.90
C SER A 83 1.93 -7.96 15.01
N ASP A 84 0.75 -8.54 14.84
CA ASP A 84 0.47 -9.97 15.07
C ASP A 84 -0.08 -10.69 13.82
N ASP A 85 0.08 -10.09 12.63
CA ASP A 85 -0.50 -10.58 11.37
C ASP A 85 0.59 -10.79 10.31
N GLY A 86 1.38 -11.84 10.53
CA GLY A 86 2.53 -12.19 9.69
C GLY A 86 2.22 -13.28 8.66
N GLY A 87 2.21 -12.93 7.39
CA GLY A 87 2.11 -13.91 6.29
C GLY A 87 3.26 -14.94 6.34
N PHE A 88 2.92 -16.22 6.38
CA PHE A 88 3.87 -17.34 6.46
C PHE A 88 3.58 -18.38 5.36
N ALA A 89 4.64 -18.96 4.81
CA ALA A 89 4.58 -20.02 3.80
C ALA A 89 5.43 -21.22 4.22
N ILE A 90 4.94 -22.45 3.98
CA ILE A 90 5.61 -23.73 4.25
C ILE A 90 5.88 -24.52 2.98
#